data_AF-M5GD30-F1
#
_entry.id   AF-M5GD30-F1
#
_cell.length_a   1.000
_cell.length_b   1.000
_cell.length_c   1.000
_cell.angle_alpha   90.00
_cell.angle_beta   90.00
_cell.angle_gamma   90.00
#
_symmetry.space_group_name_H-M   'P 1'
#
loop_
_entity.id
_entity.type
_entity.pdbx_description
1 polymer ?
#
loop_
_entity_poly.entity_id
_entity_poly.type
_entity_poly.pdbx_seq_one_letter_code
_entity_poly.pdbx_strand_id
1 'polypeptide(L)'
;MEEIERKRARERAAEQGEGSIFDTEAQEQLKREHEEEAEILELEEVPSQQWVGQAKRVDNRPKQGKMITVGQETHVAKRQKIREQTGKTAMFKISHRKLNKLAHQIGGKPIDQAILQMQFSEKRASTRIKSMLVLARDQGGRRGMLRERLVVAEAWVNKGPKLRRLDIKGRGRLGIKHHPSARMHIVLKEGKTWQEKKDDKFKKLVKAVRSAGLYREDVPIRNHGPRYTW
;
A
#
# COMPACT_ATOMS: atom_id res chain seq x y z
N MET A 1 -45.11 54.12 -53.28
CA MET A 1 -45.24 52.75 -53.82
C MET A 1 -43.92 51.98 -53.75
N GLU A 2 -42.76 52.60 -54.03
CA GLU A 2 -41.42 51.96 -53.89
C GLU A 2 -41.02 51.55 -52.45
N GLU A 3 -41.50 52.24 -51.41
CA GLU A 3 -41.16 51.88 -50.02
C GLU A 3 -41.86 50.60 -49.54
N ILE A 4 -43.02 50.26 -50.10
CA ILE A 4 -43.78 49.06 -49.74
C ILE A 4 -43.11 47.81 -50.33
N GLU A 5 -42.56 47.92 -51.54
CA GLU A 5 -41.84 46.83 -52.19
C GLU A 5 -40.50 46.53 -51.51
N ARG A 6 -39.78 47.55 -51.03
CA ARG A 6 -38.57 47.35 -50.23
C ARG A 6 -38.85 46.69 -48.88
N LYS A 7 -39.99 46.99 -48.26
CA LYS A 7 -40.40 46.35 -46.99
C LYS A 7 -40.75 44.87 -47.20
N ARG A 8 -41.48 44.55 -48.26
CA ARG A 8 -41.83 43.17 -48.64
C ARG A 8 -40.62 42.34 -49.09
N ALA A 9 -39.64 42.95 -49.78
CA ALA A 9 -38.40 42.28 -50.14
C ALA A 9 -37.53 41.97 -48.92
N ARG A 10 -37.54 42.85 -47.91
CA ARG A 10 -36.82 42.67 -46.65
C ARG A 10 -37.46 41.60 -45.74
N GLU A 11 -38.79 41.48 -45.77
CA GLU A 11 -39.51 40.38 -45.11
C GLU A 11 -39.27 39.03 -45.77
N ARG A 12 -39.28 38.95 -47.12
CA ARG A 12 -38.98 37.69 -47.84
C ARG A 12 -37.53 37.22 -47.65
N ALA A 13 -36.58 38.14 -47.50
CA ALA A 13 -35.18 37.79 -47.20
C ALA A 13 -35.00 37.29 -45.75
N ALA A 14 -35.91 37.65 -44.83
CA ALA A 14 -35.90 37.16 -43.45
C ALA A 14 -36.53 35.76 -43.33
N GLU A 15 -37.55 35.45 -44.13
CA GLU A 15 -38.22 34.13 -44.14
C GLU A 15 -37.39 33.01 -44.79
N GLN A 16 -36.40 33.32 -45.64
CA GLN A 16 -35.48 32.31 -46.21
C GLN A 16 -34.24 32.04 -45.35
N GLY A 17 -34.16 32.65 -44.17
CA GLY A 17 -33.03 32.56 -43.24
C GLY A 17 -33.24 31.61 -42.05
N GLU A 18 -34.25 30.74 -42.07
CA GLU A 18 -34.45 29.73 -41.02
C GLU A 18 -33.75 28.43 -41.40
N GLY A 19 -32.42 28.41 -41.24
CA GLY A 19 -31.71 27.16 -41.00
C GLY A 19 -32.28 26.53 -39.72
N SER A 20 -32.57 25.23 -39.74
CA SER A 20 -33.25 24.57 -38.64
C SER A 20 -32.45 24.76 -37.34
N ILE A 21 -33.12 25.22 -36.28
CA ILE A 21 -32.54 25.37 -34.94
C ILE A 21 -31.91 24.05 -34.46
N PHE A 22 -32.46 22.91 -34.92
CA PHE A 22 -31.95 21.57 -34.64
C PHE A 22 -30.61 21.27 -35.34
N ASP A 23 -30.35 21.82 -36.54
CA ASP A 23 -29.08 21.63 -37.24
C ASP A 23 -27.96 22.46 -36.59
N THR A 24 -28.27 23.64 -36.04
CA THR A 24 -27.29 24.46 -35.31
C THR A 24 -26.88 23.83 -33.99
N GLU A 25 -27.81 23.27 -33.22
CA GLU A 25 -27.50 22.60 -31.95
C GLU A 25 -26.73 21.29 -32.18
N ALA A 26 -27.07 20.53 -33.24
CA ALA A 26 -26.34 19.31 -33.59
C ALA A 26 -24.89 19.61 -34.05
N GLN A 27 -24.69 20.69 -34.82
CA GLN A 27 -23.36 21.14 -35.22
C GLN A 27 -22.55 21.69 -34.04
N GLU A 28 -23.20 22.33 -33.06
CA GLU A 28 -22.55 22.77 -31.82
C GLU A 28 -22.18 21.59 -30.92
N GLN A 29 -23.03 20.56 -30.83
CA GLN A 29 -22.73 19.34 -30.09
C GLN A 29 -21.57 18.58 -30.72
N LEU A 30 -21.55 18.39 -32.04
CA LEU A 30 -20.43 17.74 -32.74
C LEU A 30 -19.13 18.54 -32.64
N LYS A 31 -19.19 19.89 -32.62
CA LYS A 31 -18.00 20.72 -32.37
C LYS A 31 -17.51 20.59 -30.94
N ARG A 32 -18.40 20.54 -29.94
CA ARG A 32 -18.03 20.31 -28.55
C ARG A 32 -17.47 18.91 -28.33
N GLU A 33 -18.04 17.90 -28.97
CA GLU A 33 -17.52 16.53 -28.94
C GLU A 33 -16.13 16.45 -29.61
N HIS A 34 -15.93 17.12 -30.75
CA HIS A 34 -14.61 17.20 -31.39
C HIS A 34 -13.59 18.02 -30.59
N GLU A 35 -14.02 19.10 -29.92
CA GLU A 35 -13.17 19.89 -29.03
C GLU A 35 -12.82 19.11 -27.77
N GLU A 36 -13.76 18.35 -27.20
CA GLU A 36 -13.52 17.43 -26.08
C GLU A 36 -12.61 16.25 -26.50
N GLU A 37 -12.79 15.68 -27.69
CA GLU A 37 -11.88 14.65 -28.23
C GLU A 37 -10.48 15.20 -28.51
N ALA A 38 -10.35 16.44 -28.99
CA ALA A 38 -9.06 17.11 -29.18
C ALA A 38 -8.37 17.42 -27.84
N GLU A 39 -9.12 17.82 -26.81
CA GLU A 39 -8.60 18.05 -25.46
C GLU A 39 -8.18 16.75 -24.76
N ILE A 40 -8.90 15.65 -25.01
CA ILE A 40 -8.53 14.30 -24.55
C ILE A 40 -7.27 13.79 -25.26
N LEU A 41 -7.12 14.05 -26.56
CA LEU A 41 -5.93 13.70 -27.34
C LEU A 41 -4.70 14.54 -26.95
N GLU A 42 -4.86 15.84 -26.67
CA GLU A 42 -3.77 16.70 -26.19
C GLU A 42 -3.30 16.34 -24.76
N LEU A 43 -4.17 15.72 -23.95
CA LEU A 43 -3.81 15.23 -22.61
C LEU A 43 -3.16 13.83 -22.61
N GLU A 44 -3.20 13.09 -23.72
CA GLU A 44 -2.50 11.81 -23.89
C GLU A 44 -1.08 11.96 -24.48
N GLU A 45 -0.72 13.11 -25.05
CA GLU A 45 0.60 13.38 -25.63
C GLU A 45 1.60 14.06 -24.67
N VAL A 46 1.53 13.79 -23.37
CA VAL A 46 2.71 14.04 -22.52
C VAL A 46 3.72 12.96 -22.85
N PRO A 47 4.86 13.25 -23.51
CA PRO A 47 5.89 12.25 -23.69
C PRO A 47 6.39 11.96 -22.29
N SER A 48 6.01 10.81 -21.74
CA SER A 48 6.61 10.34 -20.52
C SER A 48 8.11 10.36 -20.79
N GLN A 49 8.84 11.25 -20.11
CA GLN A 49 10.28 11.16 -20.02
C GLN A 49 10.56 9.88 -19.25
N GLN A 50 10.44 8.75 -19.95
CA GLN A 50 10.99 7.48 -19.57
C GLN A 50 12.48 7.73 -19.48
N TRP A 51 12.97 7.77 -18.25
CA TRP A 51 14.36 7.49 -17.96
C TRP A 51 14.70 6.14 -18.61
N VAL A 52 15.29 6.17 -19.80
CA VAL A 52 15.92 4.99 -20.41
C VAL A 52 17.28 4.80 -19.73
N GLY A 53 17.23 4.51 -18.44
CA GLY A 53 18.33 3.91 -17.71
C GLY A 53 18.40 2.42 -18.06
N GLN A 54 18.72 2.09 -19.32
CA GLN A 54 19.25 0.76 -19.63
C GLN A 54 20.68 0.65 -19.10
N ALA A 55 20.82 0.66 -17.77
CA ALA A 55 21.97 0.05 -17.14
C ALA A 55 21.86 -1.45 -17.44
N LYS A 56 22.59 -1.91 -18.45
CA LYS A 56 22.91 -3.32 -18.64
C LYS A 56 23.60 -3.78 -17.35
N ARG A 57 22.83 -4.31 -16.41
CA ARG A 57 23.37 -5.15 -15.35
C ARG A 57 23.98 -6.34 -16.06
N VAL A 58 25.30 -6.31 -16.23
CA VAL A 58 26.08 -7.46 -16.63
C VAL A 58 25.86 -8.49 -15.54
N ASP A 59 25.00 -9.47 -15.81
CA ASP A 59 24.80 -10.62 -14.95
C ASP A 59 26.09 -11.43 -14.94
N ASN A 60 27.01 -11.08 -14.02
CA ASN A 60 28.24 -11.81 -13.79
C ASN A 60 27.98 -13.07 -12.95
N ARG A 61 27.00 -13.87 -13.37
CA ARG A 61 26.70 -15.17 -12.77
C ARG A 61 27.70 -16.20 -13.34
N PRO A 62 28.53 -16.86 -12.52
CA PRO A 62 29.35 -17.95 -13.02
C PRO A 62 28.42 -19.02 -13.59
N LYS A 63 28.60 -19.35 -14.87
CA LYS A 63 27.92 -20.49 -15.50
C LYS A 63 28.50 -21.77 -14.87
N GLN A 64 27.95 -22.18 -13.72
CA GLN A 64 28.19 -23.53 -13.22
C GLN A 64 27.64 -24.50 -14.26
N GLY A 65 28.53 -25.30 -14.85
CA GLY A 65 28.18 -26.33 -15.82
C GLY A 65 27.10 -27.24 -15.24
N LYS A 66 25.93 -27.24 -15.89
CA LYS A 66 24.89 -28.23 -15.60
C LYS A 66 25.36 -29.56 -16.16
N MET A 67 25.68 -30.51 -15.29
CA MET A 67 25.52 -31.92 -15.64
C MET A 67 24.02 -32.14 -15.83
N ILE A 68 23.59 -32.31 -17.08
CA ILE A 68 22.20 -32.58 -17.43
C ILE A 68 22.00 -34.09 -17.26
N THR A 69 21.47 -34.50 -16.10
CA THR A 69 20.82 -35.81 -16.00
C THR A 69 19.56 -35.74 -16.85
N VAL A 70 19.50 -36.58 -17.88
CA VAL A 70 18.37 -36.70 -18.82
C VAL A 70 17.09 -36.97 -18.03
N GLY A 71 16.08 -36.11 -18.17
CA GLY A 71 14.71 -36.42 -17.77
C GLY A 71 14.05 -35.58 -16.68
N GLN A 72 14.55 -34.38 -16.33
CA GLN A 72 13.79 -33.47 -15.46
C GLN A 72 13.61 -32.10 -16.11
N GLU A 73 12.41 -31.87 -16.66
CA GLU A 73 11.96 -30.54 -17.02
C GLU A 73 11.87 -29.68 -15.75
N THR A 74 12.84 -28.79 -15.54
CA THR A 74 12.73 -27.81 -14.46
C THR A 74 11.66 -26.79 -14.84
N HIS A 75 10.42 -27.00 -14.42
CA HIS A 75 9.40 -25.95 -14.43
C HIS A 75 9.89 -24.81 -13.53
N VAL A 76 10.44 -23.76 -14.13
CA VAL A 76 10.78 -22.52 -13.43
C VAL A 76 9.45 -21.82 -13.12
N ALA A 77 8.86 -22.17 -11.97
CA ALA A 77 7.64 -21.53 -11.49
C ALA A 77 7.87 -20.01 -11.44
N LYS A 78 7.14 -19.24 -12.26
CA LYS A 78 7.14 -17.78 -12.20
C LYS A 78 6.72 -17.39 -10.79
N ARG A 79 7.65 -16.80 -10.02
CA ARG A 79 7.39 -16.33 -8.66
C ARG A 79 6.31 -15.25 -8.72
N GLN A 80 5.08 -15.61 -8.35
CA GLN A 80 3.98 -14.66 -8.31
C GLN A 80 4.34 -13.51 -7.37
N LYS A 81 4.15 -12.27 -7.83
CA LYS A 81 4.40 -11.07 -7.02
C LYS A 81 3.47 -11.12 -5.81
N ILE A 82 4.04 -11.13 -4.60
CA ILE A 82 3.27 -11.10 -3.37
C ILE A 82 2.39 -9.85 -3.41
N ARG A 83 1.07 -10.05 -3.33
CA ARG A 83 0.13 -8.93 -3.23
C ARG A 83 0.35 -8.28 -1.87
N GLU A 84 0.48 -6.97 -1.84
CA GLU A 84 0.60 -6.17 -0.61
C GLU A 84 -0.33 -4.96 -0.68
N GLN A 85 -0.91 -4.57 0.45
CA GLN A 85 -1.63 -3.31 0.57
C GLN A 85 -1.05 -2.43 1.64
N THR A 86 -0.84 -1.18 1.28
CA THR A 86 -0.36 -0.17 2.22
C THR A 86 -1.52 0.73 2.64
N GLY A 87 -1.62 0.99 3.94
CA GLY A 87 -2.51 2.00 4.51
C GLY A 87 -1.68 3.04 5.28
N LYS A 88 -2.10 4.30 5.24
CA LYS A 88 -1.48 5.37 6.02
C LYS A 88 -2.56 6.24 6.67
N THR A 89 -2.34 6.66 7.90
CA THR A 89 -3.20 7.68 8.52
C THR A 89 -2.72 9.08 8.12
N ALA A 90 -3.63 10.05 8.15
CA ALA A 90 -3.24 11.45 8.20
C ALA A 90 -2.57 11.80 9.55
N MET A 91 -2.04 13.01 9.65
CA MET A 91 -1.18 13.37 10.76
C MET A 91 -1.94 13.44 12.09
N PHE A 92 -1.42 12.78 13.12
CA PHE A 92 -1.89 12.90 14.49
C PHE A 92 -1.11 13.98 15.23
N LYS A 93 -1.79 14.71 16.12
CA LYS A 93 -1.14 15.60 17.09
C LYS A 93 -0.67 14.81 18.31
N ILE A 94 0.16 13.80 18.08
CA ILE A 94 0.66 12.86 19.10
C ILE A 94 2.14 12.59 18.84
N SER A 95 2.89 12.32 19.90
CA SER A 95 4.27 11.85 19.78
C SER A 95 4.34 10.47 19.12
N HIS A 96 5.26 10.30 18.18
CA HIS A 96 5.51 9.03 17.52
C HIS A 96 5.69 7.87 18.51
N ARG A 97 6.32 8.10 19.67
CA ARG A 97 6.53 7.06 20.70
C ARG A 97 5.23 6.52 21.28
N LYS A 98 4.24 7.39 21.51
CA LYS A 98 2.92 7.00 22.04
C LYS A 98 2.12 6.25 20.98
N LEU A 99 2.17 6.73 19.74
CA LEU A 99 1.52 6.07 18.60
C LEU A 99 2.15 4.71 18.30
N ASN A 100 3.48 4.57 18.48
CA ASN A 100 4.21 3.33 18.24
C ASN A 100 3.77 2.19 19.18
N LYS A 101 3.29 2.51 20.40
CA LYS A 101 2.72 1.49 21.30
C LYS A 101 1.50 0.81 20.67
N LEU A 102 0.66 1.56 19.97
CA LEU A 102 -0.50 1.02 19.24
C LEU A 102 -0.07 0.23 18.01
N ALA A 103 0.96 0.71 17.28
CA ALA A 103 1.52 -0.02 16.14
C ALA A 103 2.04 -1.41 16.55
N HIS A 104 2.80 -1.50 17.65
CA HIS A 104 3.25 -2.79 18.19
C HIS A 104 2.08 -3.67 18.65
N GLN A 105 1.01 -3.09 19.20
CA GLN A 105 -0.16 -3.85 19.65
C GLN A 105 -0.91 -4.53 18.49
N ILE A 106 -0.93 -3.93 17.30
CA ILE A 106 -1.63 -4.49 16.13
C ILE A 106 -0.72 -5.28 15.18
N GLY A 107 0.60 -5.07 15.25
CA GLY A 107 1.56 -5.75 14.39
C GLY A 107 1.50 -7.28 14.52
N GLY A 108 1.49 -7.98 13.39
CA GLY A 108 1.47 -9.43 13.31
C GLY A 108 0.12 -10.11 13.57
N LYS A 109 -0.91 -9.35 13.97
CA LYS A 109 -2.27 -9.84 14.21
C LYS A 109 -3.08 -9.94 12.91
N PRO A 110 -4.05 -10.86 12.82
CA PRO A 110 -5.02 -10.86 11.72
C PRO A 110 -5.84 -9.56 11.76
N ILE A 111 -6.30 -9.12 10.59
CA ILE A 111 -6.90 -7.80 10.41
C ILE A 111 -8.12 -7.59 11.32
N ASP A 112 -8.98 -8.60 11.46
CA ASP A 112 -10.19 -8.51 12.27
C ASP A 112 -9.87 -8.40 13.78
N GLN A 113 -8.85 -9.12 14.26
CA GLN A 113 -8.38 -8.95 15.65
C GLN A 113 -7.77 -7.57 15.87
N ALA A 114 -7.03 -7.02 14.90
CA ALA A 114 -6.50 -5.67 15.01
C ALA A 114 -7.62 -4.62 15.07
N ILE A 115 -8.68 -4.76 14.27
CA ILE A 115 -9.87 -3.90 14.31
C ILE A 115 -10.55 -4.00 15.68
N LEU A 116 -10.76 -5.21 16.20
CA LEU A 116 -11.36 -5.44 17.51
C LEU A 116 -10.53 -4.80 18.63
N GLN A 117 -9.21 -4.96 18.60
CA GLN A 117 -8.30 -4.35 19.58
C GLN A 117 -8.37 -2.82 19.55
N MET A 118 -8.50 -2.21 18.38
CA MET A 118 -8.65 -0.76 18.26
C MET A 118 -10.05 -0.28 18.63
N GLN A 119 -11.09 -1.10 18.45
CA GLN A 119 -12.45 -0.79 18.88
C GLN A 119 -12.56 -0.66 20.40
N PHE A 120 -11.92 -1.54 21.17
CA PHE A 120 -11.97 -1.54 22.63
C PHE A 120 -10.81 -0.81 23.30
N SER A 121 -9.92 -0.18 22.52
CA SER A 121 -8.81 0.59 23.10
C SER A 121 -9.26 1.99 23.50
N GLU A 122 -9.03 2.35 24.76
CA GLU A 122 -9.31 3.68 25.34
C GLU A 122 -8.49 4.83 24.73
N LYS A 123 -7.41 4.52 23.98
CA LYS A 123 -6.49 5.57 23.52
C LYS A 123 -7.15 6.38 22.40
N ARG A 124 -7.22 7.70 22.52
CA ARG A 124 -7.80 8.61 21.50
C ARG A 124 -7.43 8.31 20.04
N ALA A 125 -6.21 7.82 19.78
CA ALA A 125 -5.77 7.49 18.42
C ALA A 125 -6.44 6.22 17.84
N SER A 126 -7.00 5.36 18.68
CA SER A 126 -7.57 4.06 18.32
C SER A 126 -8.71 4.19 17.33
N THR A 127 -9.62 5.14 17.53
CA THR A 127 -10.77 5.39 16.65
C THR A 127 -10.35 5.63 15.20
N ARG A 128 -9.35 6.49 14.99
CA ARG A 128 -8.85 6.81 13.64
C ARG A 128 -8.05 5.65 13.04
N ILE A 129 -7.30 4.92 13.87
CA ILE A 129 -6.58 3.72 13.43
C ILE A 129 -7.57 2.63 13.00
N LYS A 130 -8.67 2.44 13.74
CA LYS A 130 -9.76 1.52 13.39
C LYS A 130 -10.31 1.85 12.01
N SER A 131 -10.67 3.10 11.74
CA SER A 131 -11.16 3.53 10.42
C SER A 131 -10.14 3.25 9.31
N MET A 132 -8.85 3.50 9.57
CA MET A 132 -7.78 3.20 8.61
C MET A 132 -7.65 1.69 8.34
N LEU A 133 -7.75 0.84 9.38
CA LEU A 133 -7.68 -0.62 9.23
C LEU A 133 -8.86 -1.17 8.42
N VAL A 134 -10.07 -0.68 8.69
CA VAL A 134 -11.28 -1.05 7.92
C VAL A 134 -11.13 -0.66 6.46
N LEU A 135 -10.70 0.58 6.18
CA LEU A 135 -10.48 1.05 4.81
C LEU A 135 -9.39 0.24 4.09
N ALA A 136 -8.29 -0.07 4.77
CA ALA A 136 -7.21 -0.88 4.20
C ALA A 136 -7.64 -2.32 3.92
N ARG A 137 -8.48 -2.91 4.78
CA ARG A 137 -9.09 -4.23 4.58
C ARG A 137 -9.95 -4.25 3.32
N ASP A 138 -10.85 -3.27 3.17
CA ASP A 138 -11.77 -3.20 2.04
C ASP A 138 -11.00 -2.94 0.73
N GLN A 139 -9.96 -2.11 0.78
CA GLN A 139 -9.06 -1.89 -0.36
C GLN A 139 -8.27 -3.15 -0.75
N GLY A 140 -7.90 -4.00 0.21
CA GLY A 140 -7.27 -5.28 -0.07
C GLY A 140 -8.21 -6.28 -0.74
N GLY A 141 -9.46 -6.33 -0.30
CA GLY A 141 -10.50 -7.14 -0.95
C GLY A 141 -10.68 -6.76 -2.43
N ARG A 142 -10.76 -5.45 -2.73
CA ARG A 142 -10.84 -4.94 -4.12
C ARG A 142 -9.66 -5.34 -4.99
N ARG A 143 -8.48 -5.53 -4.39
CA ARG A 143 -7.26 -5.97 -5.09
C ARG A 143 -7.10 -7.49 -5.14
N GLY A 144 -8.17 -8.22 -4.80
CA GLY A 144 -8.24 -9.68 -4.88
C GLY A 144 -7.47 -10.38 -3.78
N MET A 145 -7.35 -9.77 -2.59
CA MET A 145 -6.84 -10.46 -1.41
C MET A 145 -7.96 -11.08 -0.58
N LEU A 146 -7.70 -12.23 0.02
CA LEU A 146 -8.65 -12.89 0.90
C LEU A 146 -8.72 -12.21 2.27
N ARG A 147 -9.92 -11.77 2.66
CA ARG A 147 -10.17 -11.08 3.94
C ARG A 147 -9.74 -11.92 5.15
N GLU A 148 -10.05 -13.21 5.13
CA GLU A 148 -9.80 -14.14 6.23
C GLU A 148 -8.30 -14.37 6.50
N ARG A 149 -7.48 -14.30 5.45
CA ARG A 149 -6.03 -14.49 5.52
C ARG A 149 -5.26 -13.18 5.64
N LEU A 150 -5.95 -12.06 5.75
CA LEU A 150 -5.32 -10.75 5.78
C LEU A 150 -4.69 -10.49 7.15
N VAL A 151 -3.39 -10.26 7.16
CA VAL A 151 -2.60 -10.03 8.38
C VAL A 151 -1.92 -8.68 8.29
N VAL A 152 -1.87 -7.96 9.40
CA VAL A 152 -1.02 -6.77 9.54
C VAL A 152 0.43 -7.24 9.62
N ALA A 153 1.08 -7.35 8.46
CA ALA A 153 2.45 -7.83 8.36
C ALA A 153 3.42 -6.86 9.03
N GLU A 154 3.24 -5.56 8.76
CA GLU A 154 4.08 -4.51 9.29
C GLU A 154 3.22 -3.33 9.76
N ALA A 155 3.59 -2.73 10.87
CA ALA A 155 2.97 -1.51 11.38
C ALA A 155 4.06 -0.64 12.01
N TRP A 156 4.23 0.57 11.50
CA TRP A 156 5.24 1.50 11.99
C TRP A 156 4.75 2.94 12.01
N VAL A 157 5.51 3.82 12.64
CA VAL A 157 5.14 5.23 12.82
C VAL A 157 6.24 6.14 12.32
N ASN A 158 5.87 7.05 11.43
CA ASN A 158 6.74 8.10 10.95
C ASN A 158 6.55 9.39 11.78
N LYS A 159 7.67 10.02 12.13
CA LYS A 159 7.69 11.37 12.69
C LYS A 159 7.24 12.36 11.61
N GLY A 160 6.68 13.49 12.01
CA GLY A 160 6.64 14.64 11.10
C GLY A 160 6.78 15.95 11.86
N PRO A 161 6.18 17.06 11.38
CA PRO A 161 6.61 18.38 11.78
C PRO A 161 6.36 18.61 13.27
N LYS A 162 7.40 19.11 13.95
CA LYS A 162 7.37 19.48 15.36
C LYS A 162 7.37 20.99 15.46
N LEU A 163 6.29 21.55 15.98
CA LEU A 163 6.23 22.99 16.22
C LEU A 163 7.02 23.32 17.50
N ARG A 164 7.92 24.29 17.42
CA ARG A 164 8.71 24.78 18.56
C ARG A 164 7.91 25.87 19.29
N ARG A 165 7.98 25.87 20.62
CA ARG A 165 7.46 26.91 21.52
C ARG A 165 8.51 27.20 22.58
N LEU A 166 8.66 28.47 22.93
CA LEU A 166 9.55 28.87 24.02
C LEU A 166 8.94 28.40 25.35
N ASP A 167 9.78 27.86 26.23
CA ASP A 167 9.41 27.40 27.55
C ASP A 167 10.25 28.16 28.58
N ILE A 168 9.70 29.25 29.11
CA ILE A 168 10.37 30.14 30.05
C ILE A 168 10.46 29.44 31.40
N LYS A 169 11.68 29.31 31.95
CA LYS A 169 11.96 28.71 33.26
C LYS A 169 12.52 29.76 34.23
N GLY A 170 12.63 29.39 35.50
CA GLY A 170 13.24 30.25 36.52
C GLY A 170 14.72 30.54 36.27
N ARG A 171 15.23 31.61 36.92
CA ARG A 171 16.64 32.04 36.87
C ARG A 171 17.16 32.31 35.45
N GLY A 172 16.35 32.93 34.59
CA GLY A 172 16.73 33.28 33.22
C GLY A 172 16.95 32.09 32.28
N ARG A 173 16.59 30.86 32.68
CA ARG A 173 16.74 29.67 31.84
C ARG A 173 15.62 29.58 30.83
N LEU A 174 15.93 29.16 29.59
CA LEU A 174 14.97 28.93 28.53
C LEU A 174 15.05 27.49 28.03
N GLY A 175 13.89 26.86 27.84
CA GLY A 175 13.76 25.58 27.15
C GLY A 175 12.99 25.73 25.84
N ILE A 176 13.08 24.71 24.99
CA ILE A 176 12.26 24.61 23.78
C ILE A 176 11.28 23.45 23.96
N LYS A 177 9.99 23.76 24.01
CA LYS A 177 8.91 22.78 24.03
C LYS A 177 8.53 22.45 22.59
N HIS A 178 8.51 21.16 22.26
CA HIS A 178 8.08 20.69 20.94
C HIS A 178 6.68 20.11 21.01
N HIS A 179 5.81 20.50 20.07
CA HIS A 179 4.53 19.84 19.84
C HIS A 179 4.64 18.87 18.66
N PRO A 180 4.93 17.58 18.92
CA PRO A 180 5.18 16.61 17.87
C PRO A 180 3.90 16.25 17.15
N SER A 181 4.09 15.83 15.91
CA SER A 181 3.04 15.22 15.10
C SER A 181 3.60 13.91 14.52
N ALA A 182 2.76 12.90 14.32
CA ALA A 182 3.17 11.59 13.80
C ALA A 182 2.05 10.92 13.00
N ARG A 183 2.40 10.04 12.06
CA ARG A 183 1.45 9.24 11.27
C ARG A 183 1.82 7.77 11.30
N MET A 184 0.82 6.90 11.30
CA MET A 184 1.01 5.46 11.27
C MET A 184 0.90 4.93 9.84
N HIS A 185 1.74 3.97 9.52
CA HIS A 185 1.75 3.22 8.28
C HIS A 185 1.54 1.74 8.60
N ILE A 186 0.79 1.06 7.74
CA ILE A 186 0.54 -0.38 7.83
C ILE A 186 0.77 -1.02 6.48
N VAL A 187 1.23 -2.26 6.49
CA VAL A 187 1.27 -3.14 5.32
C VAL A 187 0.49 -4.40 5.65
N LEU A 188 -0.50 -4.68 4.81
CA LEU A 188 -1.32 -5.88 4.85
C LEU A 188 -0.78 -6.86 3.81
N LYS A 189 -0.61 -8.11 4.24
CA LYS A 189 -0.23 -9.23 3.37
C LYS A 189 -1.15 -10.39 3.68
N GLU A 190 -1.31 -11.29 2.71
CA GLU A 190 -1.89 -12.59 2.98
C GLU A 190 -0.90 -13.40 3.81
N GLY A 191 -1.36 -13.92 4.93
CA GLY A 191 -0.52 -14.61 5.89
C GLY A 191 -1.18 -15.86 6.42
N LYS A 192 -0.39 -16.63 7.16
CA LYS A 192 -0.86 -17.81 7.88
C LYS A 192 -1.86 -17.43 8.96
N THR A 193 -2.90 -18.23 9.10
CA THR A 193 -3.89 -18.11 10.16
C THR A 193 -3.22 -18.32 11.52
N TRP A 194 -3.82 -17.79 12.59
CA TRP A 194 -3.31 -17.96 13.95
C TRP A 194 -3.17 -19.44 14.35
N GLN A 195 -4.12 -20.28 13.95
CA GLN A 195 -4.08 -21.74 14.13
C GLN A 195 -2.86 -22.35 13.43
N GLU A 196 -2.68 -22.08 12.14
CA GLU A 196 -1.53 -22.56 11.37
C GLU A 196 -0.20 -22.11 12.00
N LYS A 197 -0.11 -20.88 12.52
CA LYS A 197 1.08 -20.40 13.26
C LYS A 197 1.32 -21.20 14.54
N LYS A 198 0.26 -21.54 15.28
CA LYS A 198 0.35 -22.38 16.49
C LYS A 198 0.76 -23.80 16.13
N ASP A 199 0.18 -24.38 15.08
CA ASP A 199 0.49 -25.73 14.61
C ASP A 199 1.93 -25.81 14.09
N ASP A 200 2.38 -24.81 13.33
CA ASP A 200 3.78 -24.70 12.90
C ASP A 200 4.72 -24.60 14.11
N LYS A 201 4.34 -23.82 15.12
CA LYS A 201 5.11 -23.70 16.36
C LYS A 201 5.12 -25.03 17.11
N PHE A 202 3.98 -25.71 17.22
CA PHE A 202 3.84 -27.01 17.86
C PHE A 202 4.67 -28.06 17.13
N LYS A 203 4.55 -28.17 15.80
CA LYS A 203 5.38 -29.04 14.95
C LYS A 203 6.87 -28.76 15.13
N LYS A 204 7.27 -27.49 15.22
CA LYS A 204 8.67 -27.12 15.51
C LYS A 204 9.10 -27.55 16.90
N LEU A 205 8.24 -27.38 17.91
CA LEU A 205 8.52 -27.81 19.29
C LEU A 205 8.63 -29.33 19.36
N VAL A 206 7.67 -30.07 18.82
CA VAL A 206 7.70 -31.54 18.74
C VAL A 206 8.94 -32.02 17.99
N LYS A 207 9.34 -31.37 16.89
CA LYS A 207 10.58 -31.69 16.18
C LYS A 207 11.84 -31.38 17.00
N ALA A 208 11.80 -30.35 17.85
CA ALA A 208 12.91 -29.97 18.71
C ALA A 208 13.04 -30.90 19.93
N VAL A 209 11.94 -31.47 20.38
CA VAL A 209 11.91 -32.52 21.42
C VAL A 209 12.57 -33.77 20.83
N ARG A 210 13.74 -34.15 21.37
CA ARG A 210 14.45 -35.39 21.00
C ARG A 210 14.00 -36.59 21.83
N SER A 211 13.76 -36.39 23.12
CA SER A 211 13.23 -37.41 24.04
C SER A 211 12.18 -36.82 24.98
N ALA A 212 11.36 -37.70 25.55
CA ALA A 212 10.21 -37.34 26.38
C ALA A 212 10.56 -37.01 27.84
N GLY A 213 11.83 -37.11 28.28
CA GLY A 213 12.22 -36.93 29.68
C GLY A 213 13.73 -36.86 29.92
N LEU A 214 14.15 -36.90 31.19
CA LEU A 214 15.56 -36.88 31.61
C LEU A 214 16.18 -38.29 31.49
N TYR A 215 16.25 -38.82 30.28
CA TYR A 215 16.98 -40.06 30.01
C TYR A 215 18.45 -39.75 29.67
N ARG A 216 19.34 -40.73 29.91
CA ARG A 216 20.69 -40.69 29.36
C ARG A 216 20.61 -40.84 27.84
N GLU A 217 20.84 -39.76 27.12
CA GLU A 217 20.96 -39.77 25.66
C GLU A 217 22.43 -39.97 25.26
N ASP A 218 22.66 -40.73 24.19
CA ASP A 218 23.97 -40.81 23.52
C ASP A 218 24.22 -39.51 22.73
N VAL A 219 24.55 -38.44 23.45
CA VAL A 219 24.97 -37.18 22.84
C VAL A 219 26.43 -37.33 22.36
N PRO A 220 26.74 -37.05 21.09
CA PRO A 220 28.11 -37.16 20.61
C PRO A 220 29.01 -36.16 21.34
N ILE A 221 30.16 -36.63 21.80
CA ILE A 221 31.18 -35.80 22.44
C ILE A 221 31.68 -34.78 21.41
N ARG A 222 31.34 -33.51 21.63
CA ARG A 222 31.80 -32.39 20.79
C ARG A 222 33.19 -31.99 21.28
N ASN A 223 34.15 -31.88 20.37
CA ASN A 223 35.53 -31.49 20.65
C ASN A 223 36.32 -32.51 21.49
N HIS A 224 36.53 -33.71 20.95
CA HIS A 224 37.43 -34.70 21.56
C HIS A 224 38.90 -34.32 21.34
N GLY A 225 39.75 -34.61 22.32
CA GLY A 225 41.20 -34.47 22.17
C GLY A 225 41.79 -35.59 21.29
N PRO A 226 43.02 -35.42 20.77
CA PRO A 226 43.69 -36.44 19.94
C PRO A 226 44.18 -37.67 20.74
N ARG A 227 44.07 -37.63 22.07
CA ARG A 227 44.43 -38.73 22.96
C ARG A 227 43.17 -39.30 23.58
N TYR A 228 43.20 -40.59 23.86
CA TYR A 228 42.11 -41.24 24.58
C TYR A 228 42.00 -40.69 26.01
N THR A 229 40.77 -40.35 26.41
CA THR A 229 40.44 -39.80 27.73
C THR A 229 39.28 -40.58 28.36
N TRP A 230 39.23 -41.90 28.12
CA TRP A 230 38.16 -42.82 28.52
C TRP A 230 37.55 -42.50 29.89
#